data_AF-X1SNZ3-F1
#
_entry.id   AF-X1SNZ3-F1
#
_cell.length_a   1.000
_cell.length_b   1.000
_cell.length_c   1.000
_cell.angle_alpha   90.00
_cell.angle_beta   90.00
_cell.angle_gamma   90.00
#
_symmetry.space_group_name_H-M   'P 1'
#
loop_
_entity.id
_entity.type
_entity.pdbx_description
1 polymer ?
#
loop_
_entity_poly.entity_id
_entity_poly.type
_entity_poly.pdbx_seq_one_letter_code
_entity_poly.pdbx_strand_id
1 'polypeptide(L)'
;IHKNEDVIGVDWNLTLVDTNIINGWSLSCSDYSEVSIFDSTNIIIDCMYRSVISIYDSYVRYLYSYDYSLVSVYNSTVYELECYWFTGQLFFDETKVDGWWDIYNSQFYVEGGVNFTKANLWFWDSNVTRNYGVNVTMNDAPAPDITLTLYDETENPIWSGITNASGLSSFNMTLNDDNHNKVYSLRTDDYLKERCVSLISKTPVLIPIYSNFIITSIEDISGNPISGGVKGDTIVVKGSGVTPGAVVNLYWDYVNPAYLINTTEANPDGFFEVRFNVPEAYNGDHYLW
;
A
#
# COMPACT_ATOMS: atom_id res chain seq x y z
N ILE A 1 32.56 3.80 29.61
CA ILE A 1 31.41 3.62 30.53
C ILE A 1 30.54 2.54 29.87
N HIS A 2 31.01 1.33 29.58
CA HIS A 2 31.28 0.24 30.54
C HIS A 2 32.35 -0.76 30.06
N LYS A 3 32.70 -1.69 30.97
CA LYS A 3 33.55 -2.87 30.83
C LYS A 3 32.59 -4.08 30.99
N ASN A 4 32.54 -4.99 30.01
CA ASN A 4 31.66 -6.19 29.90
C ASN A 4 30.29 -6.02 29.20
N GLU A 5 30.22 -5.22 28.14
CA GLU A 5 29.24 -5.38 27.03
C GLU A 5 27.74 -5.11 27.29
N ASP A 6 27.29 -4.91 28.53
CA ASP A 6 25.91 -4.55 28.84
C ASP A 6 25.77 -3.14 29.43
N VAL A 7 24.69 -2.44 29.05
CA VAL A 7 24.23 -1.18 29.66
C VAL A 7 22.76 -1.36 30.04
N ILE A 8 22.49 -1.53 31.33
CA ILE A 8 21.15 -1.79 31.89
C ILE A 8 20.79 -0.65 32.86
N GLY A 9 19.54 -0.18 32.84
CA GLY A 9 19.02 0.80 33.82
C GLY A 9 19.43 2.25 33.57
N VAL A 10 19.37 2.68 32.30
CA VAL A 10 19.72 4.04 31.88
C VAL A 10 18.50 4.96 32.04
N ASP A 11 18.37 5.60 33.20
CA ASP A 11 17.34 6.62 33.48
C ASP A 11 17.61 7.98 32.77
N TRP A 12 18.22 7.96 31.58
CA TRP A 12 18.55 9.17 30.83
C TRP A 12 18.28 8.99 29.34
N ASN A 13 17.83 10.07 28.71
CA ASN A 13 17.59 10.09 27.27
C ASN A 13 18.89 9.78 26.53
N LEU A 14 18.82 8.88 25.55
CA LEU A 14 19.97 8.42 24.77
C LEU A 14 19.72 8.68 23.29
N THR A 15 20.73 9.22 22.61
CA THR A 15 20.72 9.36 21.16
C THR A 15 21.92 8.62 20.58
N LEU A 16 21.65 7.67 19.68
CA LEU A 16 22.66 6.97 18.89
C LEU A 16 22.62 7.51 17.45
N VAL A 17 23.79 7.85 16.90
CA VAL A 17 23.94 8.35 15.53
C VAL A 17 25.14 7.64 14.90
N ASP A 18 25.00 7.17 13.66
CA ASP A 18 26.05 6.45 12.91
C ASP A 18 26.69 5.30 13.72
N THR A 19 25.87 4.58 14.49
CA THR A 19 26.36 3.60 15.45
C THR A 19 26.17 2.19 14.92
N ASN A 20 27.26 1.41 14.89
CA ASN A 20 27.18 -0.03 14.65
C ASN A 20 27.34 -0.75 15.98
N ILE A 21 26.27 -1.39 16.45
CA ILE A 21 26.32 -2.20 17.66
C ILE A 21 26.85 -3.59 17.25
N ILE A 22 28.08 -3.89 17.64
CA ILE A 22 28.69 -5.19 17.37
C ILE A 22 28.09 -6.26 18.31
N ASN A 23 28.06 -7.52 17.85
CA ASN A 23 27.53 -8.65 18.61
C ASN A 23 28.02 -8.64 20.07
N GLY A 24 27.09 -8.82 21.01
CA GLY A 24 27.36 -8.86 22.45
C GLY A 24 26.75 -7.71 23.24
N TRP A 25 26.22 -6.68 22.57
CA TRP A 25 25.60 -5.53 23.22
C TRP A 25 24.08 -5.49 22.96
N SER A 26 23.29 -5.37 24.03
CA SER A 26 21.88 -4.96 23.97
C SER A 26 21.72 -3.57 24.59
N LEU A 27 20.83 -2.76 24.02
CA LEU A 27 20.39 -1.51 24.63
C LEU A 27 19.04 -1.74 25.32
N SER A 28 19.04 -1.80 26.65
CA SER A 28 17.79 -1.93 27.40
C SER A 28 17.30 -0.58 27.92
N CYS A 29 16.09 -0.19 27.50
CA CYS A 29 15.44 1.08 27.78
C CYS A 29 14.27 0.85 28.74
N SER A 30 14.27 1.50 29.90
CA SER A 30 13.28 1.29 30.97
C SER A 30 12.77 2.61 31.55
N ASP A 31 11.78 2.55 32.43
CA ASP A 31 11.43 3.64 33.37
C ASP A 31 11.34 5.05 32.76
N TYR A 32 10.56 5.19 31.68
CA TYR A 32 10.31 6.46 30.97
C TYR A 32 11.50 7.01 30.15
N SER A 33 12.54 6.21 29.92
CA SER A 33 13.65 6.60 29.05
C SER A 33 13.16 6.93 27.63
N GLU A 34 13.68 8.00 27.04
CA GLU A 34 13.49 8.32 25.62
C GLU A 34 14.77 7.98 24.84
N VAL A 35 14.66 7.12 23.84
CA VAL A 35 15.78 6.70 23.01
C VAL A 35 15.51 7.02 21.55
N SER A 36 16.46 7.69 20.92
CA SER A 36 16.43 7.97 19.49
C SER A 36 17.64 7.37 18.80
N ILE A 37 17.42 6.68 17.67
CA ILE A 37 18.46 5.98 16.93
C ILE A 37 18.42 6.42 15.47
N PHE A 38 19.56 6.84 14.93
CA PHE A 38 19.70 7.35 13.58
C PHE A 38 20.86 6.65 12.86
N ASP A 39 20.67 6.31 11.59
CA ASP A 39 21.72 5.84 10.67
C ASP A 39 22.57 4.68 11.24
N SER A 40 21.94 3.79 11.99
CA SER A 40 22.64 2.80 12.83
C SER A 40 22.33 1.36 12.37
N THR A 41 23.25 0.44 12.61
CA THR A 41 23.15 -0.95 12.13
C THR A 41 23.39 -1.98 13.22
N ASN A 42 22.78 -3.15 13.06
CA ASN A 42 22.89 -4.31 13.96
C ASN A 42 22.41 -4.02 15.38
N ILE A 43 21.38 -3.19 15.50
CA ILE A 43 20.85 -2.79 16.81
C ILE A 43 20.11 -3.97 17.45
N ILE A 44 20.37 -4.19 18.72
CA ILE A 44 19.59 -5.05 19.61
C ILE A 44 19.04 -4.12 20.68
N ILE A 45 17.72 -4.01 20.79
CA ILE A 45 17.09 -3.06 21.70
C ILE A 45 15.90 -3.68 22.41
N ASP A 46 15.86 -3.47 23.73
CA ASP A 46 14.75 -3.84 24.59
C ASP A 46 14.02 -2.58 25.06
N CYS A 47 12.72 -2.51 24.81
CA CYS A 47 11.85 -1.42 25.23
C CYS A 47 10.95 -1.92 26.35
N MET A 48 11.12 -1.43 27.57
CA MET A 48 10.36 -1.88 28.74
C MET A 48 9.63 -0.71 29.42
N TYR A 49 8.67 -1.04 30.29
CA TYR A 49 7.85 -0.10 31.06
C TYR A 49 7.22 0.99 30.21
N ARG A 50 7.55 2.27 30.43
CA ARG A 50 6.97 3.42 29.72
C ARG A 50 8.00 4.14 28.85
N SER A 51 8.99 3.40 28.35
CA SER A 51 10.01 3.94 27.45
C SER A 51 9.41 4.40 26.11
N VAL A 52 10.05 5.39 25.50
CA VAL A 52 9.71 5.90 24.17
C VAL A 52 10.91 5.70 23.26
N ILE A 53 10.72 4.97 22.16
CA ILE A 53 11.79 4.64 21.22
C ILE A 53 11.41 5.17 19.84
N SER A 54 12.36 5.86 19.20
CA SER A 54 12.24 6.34 17.83
C SER A 54 13.46 5.93 17.01
N ILE A 55 13.26 5.18 15.94
CA ILE A 55 14.33 4.61 15.10
C ILE A 55 14.20 5.15 13.68
N TYR A 56 15.28 5.67 13.12
CA TYR A 56 15.32 6.31 11.81
C TYR A 56 16.46 5.75 10.96
N ASP A 57 16.20 5.48 9.68
CA ASP A 57 17.21 5.16 8.67
C ASP A 57 18.18 4.03 9.10
N SER A 58 17.66 3.05 9.83
CA SER A 58 18.48 2.08 10.58
C SER A 58 18.15 0.62 10.24
N TYR A 59 19.07 -0.26 10.58
CA TYR A 59 18.88 -1.72 10.57
C TYR A 59 18.89 -2.26 12.00
N VAL A 60 17.71 -2.66 12.47
CA VAL A 60 17.49 -3.28 13.78
C VAL A 60 17.45 -4.78 13.63
N ARG A 61 18.35 -5.47 14.30
CA ARG A 61 18.41 -6.93 14.27
C ARG A 61 17.32 -7.54 15.16
N TYR A 62 17.20 -7.04 16.39
CA TYR A 62 16.17 -7.45 17.34
C TYR A 62 15.55 -6.22 18.01
N LEU A 63 14.24 -6.13 17.95
CA LEU A 63 13.43 -5.10 18.59
C LEU A 63 12.46 -5.79 19.56
N TYR A 64 12.83 -5.83 20.83
CA TYR A 64 11.98 -6.38 21.87
C TYR A 64 11.14 -5.28 22.50
N SER A 65 9.82 -5.47 22.53
CA SER A 65 8.86 -4.53 23.14
C SER A 65 8.11 -5.23 24.26
N TYR A 66 8.10 -4.59 25.43
CA TYR A 66 7.45 -5.04 26.66
C TYR A 66 6.62 -3.91 27.27
N ASP A 67 5.68 -4.30 28.13
CA ASP A 67 4.86 -3.40 28.96
C ASP A 67 4.23 -2.24 28.15
N TYR A 68 4.32 -1.00 28.62
CA TYR A 68 3.63 0.18 28.09
C TYR A 68 4.52 1.07 27.22
N SER A 69 5.49 0.49 26.49
CA SER A 69 6.41 1.25 25.66
C SER A 69 5.72 1.81 24.41
N LEU A 70 6.28 2.91 23.88
CA LEU A 70 5.89 3.50 22.60
C LEU A 70 7.05 3.35 21.63
N VAL A 71 6.83 2.67 20.51
CA VAL A 71 7.89 2.42 19.53
C VAL A 71 7.48 3.00 18.20
N SER A 72 8.33 3.85 17.63
CA SER A 72 8.17 4.44 16.32
C SER A 72 9.39 4.13 15.45
N VAL A 73 9.15 3.64 14.24
CA VAL A 73 10.22 3.23 13.32
C VAL A 73 9.97 3.87 11.95
N TYR A 74 10.99 4.50 11.39
CA TYR A 74 10.92 5.32 10.19
C TYR A 74 12.01 4.90 9.20
N ASN A 75 11.63 4.65 7.95
CA ASN A 75 12.52 4.29 6.83
C ASN A 75 13.61 3.27 7.23
N SER A 76 13.22 2.26 8.00
CA SER A 76 14.15 1.32 8.63
C SER A 76 13.77 -0.12 8.32
N THR A 77 14.68 -1.05 8.59
CA THR A 77 14.40 -2.48 8.56
C THR A 77 14.54 -3.06 9.95
N VAL A 78 13.49 -3.73 10.42
CA VAL A 78 13.49 -4.57 11.61
C VAL A 78 13.54 -6.02 11.16
N TYR A 79 14.55 -6.75 11.59
CA TYR A 79 14.68 -8.16 11.25
C TYR A 79 13.80 -9.01 12.17
N GLU A 80 13.97 -8.94 13.48
CA GLU A 80 13.12 -9.63 14.46
C GLU A 80 12.39 -8.60 15.32
N LEU A 81 11.06 -8.62 15.27
CA LEU A 81 10.16 -7.80 16.07
C LEU A 81 9.48 -8.71 17.09
N GLU A 82 9.74 -8.49 18.37
CA GLU A 82 9.27 -9.38 19.43
C GLU A 82 8.47 -8.56 20.44
N CYS A 83 7.19 -8.89 20.58
CA CYS A 83 6.24 -8.24 21.49
C CYS A 83 5.82 -9.21 22.58
N TYR A 84 6.32 -9.01 23.80
CA TYR A 84 6.10 -9.89 24.94
C TYR A 84 5.48 -9.12 26.09
N TRP A 85 4.26 -9.49 26.52
CA TRP A 85 3.51 -8.71 27.51
C TRP A 85 3.37 -7.22 27.14
N PHE A 86 3.38 -6.93 25.83
CA PHE A 86 3.41 -5.59 25.30
C PHE A 86 2.00 -5.00 25.21
N THR A 87 1.80 -3.83 25.81
CA THR A 87 0.57 -3.05 25.83
C THR A 87 0.85 -1.61 25.43
N GLY A 88 0.81 -1.31 24.14
CA GLY A 88 1.17 0.04 23.67
C GLY A 88 0.84 0.29 22.22
N GLN A 89 1.71 1.02 21.55
CA GLN A 89 1.56 1.40 20.16
C GLN A 89 2.88 1.22 19.42
N LEU A 90 2.78 0.57 18.25
CA LEU A 90 3.84 0.54 17.25
C LEU A 90 3.43 1.47 16.10
N PHE A 91 4.26 2.45 15.81
CA PHE A 91 4.13 3.30 14.65
C PHE A 91 5.22 2.95 13.63
N PHE A 92 4.83 2.73 12.38
CA PHE A 92 5.73 2.45 11.29
C PHE A 92 5.58 3.49 10.19
N ASP A 93 6.68 3.98 9.64
CA ASP A 93 6.67 4.77 8.41
C ASP A 93 7.76 4.25 7.49
N GLU A 94 7.38 3.92 6.26
CA GLU A 94 8.25 3.28 5.26
C GLU A 94 9.13 2.13 5.83
N THR A 95 8.59 1.38 6.80
CA THR A 95 9.38 0.37 7.53
C THR A 95 9.20 -1.01 6.94
N LYS A 96 10.27 -1.80 6.98
CA LYS A 96 10.28 -3.21 6.58
C LYS A 96 10.43 -4.11 7.79
N VAL A 97 9.61 -5.16 7.89
CA VAL A 97 9.81 -6.27 8.83
C VAL A 97 10.19 -7.52 8.03
N ASP A 98 11.43 -8.00 8.19
CA ASP A 98 12.05 -8.96 7.25
C ASP A 98 12.52 -10.29 7.88
N GLY A 99 12.05 -10.63 9.08
CA GLY A 99 12.43 -11.86 9.78
C GLY A 99 11.29 -12.42 10.62
N TRP A 100 11.32 -12.29 11.94
CA TRP A 100 10.27 -12.81 12.82
C TRP A 100 9.39 -11.69 13.36
N TRP A 101 8.11 -12.02 13.55
CA TRP A 101 7.20 -11.24 14.37
C TRP A 101 6.57 -12.14 15.41
N ASP A 102 7.12 -12.08 16.62
CA ASP A 102 6.65 -12.87 17.76
C ASP A 102 5.75 -11.99 18.62
N ILE A 103 4.54 -12.47 18.90
CA ILE A 103 3.52 -11.75 19.64
C ILE A 103 2.98 -12.70 20.71
N TYR A 104 3.24 -12.37 21.98
CA TYR A 104 2.89 -13.23 23.10
C TYR A 104 2.33 -12.41 24.26
N ASN A 105 1.15 -12.79 24.75
CA ASN A 105 0.46 -12.16 25.88
C ASN A 105 0.34 -10.62 25.75
N SER A 106 0.09 -10.11 24.54
CA SER A 106 0.23 -8.69 24.20
C SER A 106 -1.09 -8.06 23.75
N GLN A 107 -1.28 -6.77 24.00
CA GLN A 107 -2.47 -5.98 23.65
C GLN A 107 -2.09 -4.60 23.11
N PHE A 108 -1.93 -4.44 21.80
CA PHE A 108 -1.37 -3.20 21.26
C PHE A 108 -1.98 -2.76 19.92
N TYR A 109 -1.73 -1.50 19.59
CA TYR A 109 -2.11 -0.89 18.33
C TYR A 109 -0.93 -0.81 17.37
N VAL A 110 -1.15 -1.07 16.08
CA VAL A 110 -0.16 -0.87 15.01
C VAL A 110 -0.71 0.07 13.98
N GLU A 111 0.01 1.12 13.65
CA GLU A 111 -0.37 2.06 12.59
C GLU A 111 0.80 2.46 11.68
N GLY A 112 0.43 3.11 10.58
CA GLY A 112 1.36 3.61 9.57
C GLY A 112 1.76 2.58 8.51
N GLY A 113 2.83 2.89 7.77
CA GLY A 113 3.31 2.15 6.61
C GLY A 113 4.35 1.09 6.98
N VAL A 114 3.96 -0.19 6.91
CA VAL A 114 4.87 -1.33 7.13
C VAL A 114 4.77 -2.36 6.02
N ASN A 115 5.90 -2.92 5.63
CA ASN A 115 6.04 -3.98 4.64
C ASN A 115 6.64 -5.25 5.24
N PHE A 116 5.82 -6.28 5.42
CA PHE A 116 6.27 -7.60 5.86
C PHE A 116 6.71 -8.42 4.64
N THR A 117 8.00 -8.64 4.47
CA THR A 117 8.53 -9.34 3.28
C THR A 117 8.85 -10.80 3.51
N LYS A 118 9.25 -11.16 4.74
CA LYS A 118 9.61 -12.53 5.15
C LYS A 118 9.16 -12.85 6.57
N ALA A 119 8.21 -12.10 7.10
CA ALA A 119 7.78 -12.21 8.48
C ALA A 119 7.20 -13.61 8.77
N ASN A 120 7.94 -14.42 9.53
CA ASN A 120 7.38 -15.58 10.20
C ASN A 120 6.61 -15.06 11.42
N LEU A 121 5.37 -15.49 11.55
CA LEU A 121 4.48 -15.02 12.60
C LEU A 121 4.35 -16.08 13.69
N TRP A 122 4.66 -15.72 14.92
CA TRP A 122 4.22 -16.45 16.11
C TRP A 122 3.23 -15.58 16.87
N PHE A 123 2.01 -16.09 17.07
CA PHE A 123 0.94 -15.38 17.77
C PHE A 123 0.38 -16.26 18.89
N TRP A 124 0.29 -15.75 20.12
CA TRP A 124 -0.30 -16.46 21.26
C TRP A 124 -0.88 -15.49 22.30
N ASP A 125 -2.15 -15.67 22.67
CA ASP A 125 -2.84 -15.04 23.81
C ASP A 125 -2.80 -13.52 23.72
N SER A 126 -3.03 -13.01 22.51
CA SER A 126 -2.77 -11.62 22.19
C SER A 126 -3.92 -10.97 21.42
N ASN A 127 -3.99 -9.65 21.49
CA ASN A 127 -4.92 -8.83 20.71
C ASN A 127 -4.15 -7.69 20.05
N VAL A 128 -4.07 -7.70 18.73
CA VAL A 128 -3.40 -6.66 17.94
C VAL A 128 -4.42 -5.92 17.11
N THR A 129 -4.60 -4.63 17.39
CA THR A 129 -5.42 -3.78 16.53
C THR A 129 -4.53 -3.10 15.49
N ARG A 130 -4.73 -3.41 14.21
CA ARG A 130 -4.01 -2.76 13.10
C ARG A 130 -4.87 -1.70 12.43
N ASN A 131 -4.28 -0.55 12.14
CA ASN A 131 -4.79 0.38 11.14
C ASN A 131 -4.30 -0.02 9.75
N TYR A 132 -5.23 -0.20 8.83
CA TYR A 132 -4.92 -0.39 7.42
C TYR A 132 -5.26 0.89 6.68
N GLY A 133 -4.24 1.69 6.40
CA GLY A 133 -4.35 2.73 5.39
C GLY A 133 -4.58 2.09 4.02
N VAL A 134 -5.47 2.65 3.22
CA VAL A 134 -5.80 2.21 1.86
C VAL A 134 -5.54 3.37 0.91
N ASN A 135 -4.85 3.09 -0.18
CA ASN A 135 -4.63 4.05 -1.26
C ASN A 135 -5.18 3.46 -2.56
N VAL A 136 -6.21 4.10 -3.09
CA VAL A 136 -6.86 3.73 -4.35
C VAL A 136 -6.45 4.74 -5.40
N THR A 137 -5.88 4.22 -6.50
CA THR A 137 -5.53 5.03 -7.66
C THR A 137 -6.33 4.59 -8.86
N MET A 138 -6.64 5.52 -9.76
CA MET A 138 -7.22 5.28 -11.06
C MET A 138 -6.31 5.84 -12.13
N ASN A 139 -5.75 4.97 -12.97
CA ASN A 139 -4.76 5.34 -13.98
C ASN A 139 -3.62 6.20 -13.37
N ASP A 140 -3.06 5.73 -12.25
CA ASP A 140 -2.00 6.36 -11.46
C ASP A 140 -2.33 7.71 -10.78
N ALA A 141 -3.56 8.21 -10.92
CA ALA A 141 -4.06 9.38 -10.18
C ALA A 141 -4.88 8.95 -8.93
N PRO A 142 -4.99 9.80 -7.89
CA PRO A 142 -5.92 9.55 -6.79
C PRO A 142 -7.35 9.29 -7.25
N ALA A 143 -8.00 8.25 -6.70
CA ALA A 143 -9.40 7.92 -7.01
C ALA A 143 -10.31 8.29 -5.83
N PRO A 144 -10.93 9.49 -5.84
CA PRO A 144 -11.86 9.90 -4.80
C PRO A 144 -13.21 9.21 -4.91
N ASP A 145 -13.96 9.21 -3.82
CA ASP A 145 -15.34 8.74 -3.74
C ASP A 145 -15.55 7.26 -4.16
N ILE A 146 -14.51 6.44 -4.06
CA ILE A 146 -14.57 5.00 -4.32
C ILE A 146 -15.11 4.28 -3.10
N THR A 147 -16.18 3.50 -3.29
CA THR A 147 -16.72 2.67 -2.21
C THR A 147 -15.85 1.44 -2.01
N LEU A 148 -15.46 1.22 -0.76
CA LEU A 148 -14.66 0.10 -0.30
C LEU A 148 -15.47 -0.75 0.68
N THR A 149 -15.46 -2.06 0.49
CA THR A 149 -16.07 -3.02 1.42
C THR A 149 -15.07 -4.11 1.79
N LEU A 150 -14.92 -4.37 3.08
CA LEU A 150 -14.11 -5.46 3.61
C LEU A 150 -15.02 -6.64 3.96
N TYR A 151 -14.66 -7.82 3.46
CA TYR A 151 -15.36 -9.07 3.67
C TYR A 151 -14.52 -10.05 4.50
N ASP A 152 -15.17 -10.84 5.34
CA ASP A 152 -14.57 -12.00 6.01
C ASP A 152 -14.42 -13.23 5.08
N GLU A 153 -13.88 -14.35 5.58
CA GLU A 153 -13.71 -15.56 4.75
C GLU A 153 -15.02 -16.22 4.29
N THR A 154 -16.16 -15.76 4.82
CA THR A 154 -17.50 -16.26 4.48
C THR A 154 -18.28 -15.29 3.59
N GLU A 155 -17.61 -14.29 3.03
CA GLU A 155 -18.21 -13.27 2.15
C GLU A 155 -19.21 -12.35 2.85
N ASN A 156 -19.14 -12.23 4.18
CA ASN A 156 -19.95 -11.26 4.92
C ASN A 156 -19.21 -9.93 5.01
N PRO A 157 -19.88 -8.80 4.70
CA PRO A 157 -19.28 -7.48 4.85
C PRO A 157 -19.12 -7.14 6.34
N ILE A 158 -17.90 -6.81 6.75
CA ILE A 158 -17.55 -6.46 8.14
C ILE A 158 -17.15 -5.00 8.31
N TRP A 159 -16.85 -4.30 7.22
CA TRP A 159 -16.59 -2.86 7.20
C TRP A 159 -16.90 -2.28 5.82
N SER A 160 -17.31 -1.02 5.77
CA SER A 160 -17.38 -0.24 4.54
C SER A 160 -16.91 1.19 4.76
N GLY A 161 -16.38 1.80 3.70
CA GLY A 161 -15.89 3.18 3.70
C GLY A 161 -15.78 3.74 2.29
N ILE A 162 -15.42 5.02 2.21
CA ILE A 162 -15.27 5.75 0.96
C ILE A 162 -13.88 6.41 0.95
N THR A 163 -13.23 6.50 -0.21
CA THR A 163 -11.97 7.25 -0.36
C THR A 163 -12.20 8.76 -0.39
N ASN A 164 -11.29 9.51 0.22
CA ASN A 164 -11.32 10.97 0.20
C ASN A 164 -10.79 11.55 -1.14
N ALA A 165 -10.72 12.88 -1.23
CA ALA A 165 -10.20 13.61 -2.40
C ALA A 165 -8.78 13.19 -2.86
N SER A 166 -7.99 12.58 -1.98
CA SER A 166 -6.64 12.07 -2.25
C SER A 166 -6.59 10.57 -2.50
N GLY A 167 -7.75 9.92 -2.70
CA GLY A 167 -7.82 8.46 -2.93
C GLY A 167 -7.53 7.63 -1.69
N LEU A 168 -7.54 8.25 -0.50
CA LEU A 168 -7.18 7.60 0.75
C LEU A 168 -8.40 7.19 1.56
N SER A 169 -8.33 6.04 2.20
CA SER A 169 -9.26 5.59 3.25
C SER A 169 -8.51 4.80 4.31
N SER A 170 -9.17 4.41 5.40
CA SER A 170 -8.57 3.54 6.40
C SER A 170 -9.60 2.81 7.24
N PHE A 171 -9.23 1.65 7.76
CA PHE A 171 -10.03 0.90 8.73
C PHE A 171 -9.14 0.25 9.78
N ASN A 172 -9.74 -0.07 10.93
CA ASN A 172 -9.07 -0.80 12.00
C ASN A 172 -9.59 -2.24 12.05
N MET A 173 -8.70 -3.20 12.33
CA MET A 173 -9.07 -4.58 12.65
C MET A 173 -8.35 -5.04 13.91
N THR A 174 -9.09 -5.66 14.83
CA THR A 174 -8.50 -6.35 15.98
C THR A 174 -8.34 -7.83 15.68
N LEU A 175 -7.10 -8.30 15.78
CA LEU A 175 -6.68 -9.65 15.44
C LEU A 175 -6.21 -10.36 16.72
N ASN A 176 -6.64 -11.59 16.94
CA ASN A 176 -6.43 -12.41 18.12
C ASN A 176 -6.18 -13.88 17.76
N ASP A 177 -6.10 -14.77 18.75
CA ASP A 177 -5.82 -16.19 18.53
C ASP A 177 -6.80 -16.87 17.55
N ASP A 178 -8.05 -16.42 17.50
CA ASP A 178 -9.10 -17.01 16.67
C ASP A 178 -9.06 -16.53 15.21
N ASN A 179 -8.44 -15.38 14.93
CA ASN A 179 -8.55 -14.73 13.62
C ASN A 179 -7.24 -14.17 13.02
N HIS A 180 -6.10 -14.21 13.73
CA HIS A 180 -4.83 -13.65 13.24
C HIS A 180 -4.31 -14.31 11.95
N ASN A 181 -4.68 -15.57 11.70
CA ASN A 181 -4.31 -16.33 10.52
C ASN A 181 -5.31 -16.23 9.36
N LYS A 182 -6.42 -15.49 9.55
CA LYS A 182 -7.45 -15.32 8.53
C LYS A 182 -7.03 -14.31 7.47
N VAL A 183 -7.60 -14.48 6.29
CA VAL A 183 -7.41 -13.59 5.14
C VAL A 183 -8.77 -13.02 4.78
N TYR A 184 -8.81 -11.69 4.74
CA TYR A 184 -9.99 -10.89 4.45
C TYR A 184 -9.89 -10.34 3.04
N SER A 185 -11.04 -10.01 2.45
CA SER A 185 -11.11 -9.50 1.09
C SER A 185 -11.55 -8.03 1.11
N LEU A 186 -10.66 -7.12 0.72
CA LEU A 186 -10.99 -5.72 0.53
C LEU A 186 -11.32 -5.47 -0.94
N ARG A 187 -12.53 -4.99 -1.22
CA ARG A 187 -13.03 -4.80 -2.57
C ARG A 187 -13.43 -3.35 -2.84
N THR A 188 -13.30 -2.96 -4.10
CA THR A 188 -13.96 -1.77 -4.64
C THR A 188 -15.29 -2.20 -5.25
N ASP A 189 -16.40 -1.66 -4.76
CA ASP A 189 -17.73 -2.09 -5.24
C ASP A 189 -17.96 -1.69 -6.70
N ASP A 190 -17.44 -0.53 -7.11
CA ASP A 190 -17.66 0.05 -8.44
C ASP A 190 -16.79 -0.58 -9.55
N TYR A 191 -15.61 -1.11 -9.19
CA TYR A 191 -14.59 -1.56 -10.16
C TYR A 191 -14.20 -3.02 -10.03
N LEU A 192 -14.82 -3.75 -9.08
CA LEU A 192 -14.60 -5.17 -8.83
C LEU A 192 -13.10 -5.54 -8.67
N LYS A 193 -12.29 -4.62 -8.15
CA LYS A 193 -10.91 -4.90 -7.75
C LYS A 193 -10.89 -5.44 -6.34
N GLU A 194 -10.00 -6.40 -6.12
CA GLU A 194 -9.87 -7.11 -4.85
C GLU A 194 -8.41 -7.13 -4.37
N ARG A 195 -8.24 -7.02 -3.05
CA ARG A 195 -6.98 -7.22 -2.34
C ARG A 195 -7.20 -8.05 -1.08
N CYS A 196 -6.30 -9.01 -0.86
CA CYS A 196 -6.26 -9.76 0.38
C CYS A 196 -5.64 -8.91 1.50
N VAL A 197 -6.30 -8.89 2.65
CA VAL A 197 -5.86 -8.22 3.88
C VAL A 197 -5.71 -9.27 4.98
N SER A 198 -4.58 -9.29 5.67
CA SER A 198 -4.30 -10.14 6.83
C SER A 198 -3.41 -9.39 7.83
N LEU A 199 -3.12 -9.99 8.99
CA LEU A 199 -2.25 -9.39 10.01
C LEU A 199 -0.92 -8.89 9.46
N ILE A 200 -0.34 -9.60 8.49
CA ILE A 200 0.96 -9.28 7.87
C ILE A 200 0.82 -8.61 6.50
N SER A 201 -0.37 -8.13 6.12
CA SER A 201 -0.51 -7.37 4.88
C SER A 201 0.27 -6.05 4.96
N LYS A 202 0.92 -5.71 3.83
CA LYS A 202 1.59 -4.43 3.63
C LYS A 202 0.59 -3.28 3.78
N THR A 203 1.01 -2.23 4.48
CA THR A 203 0.30 -0.95 4.57
C THR A 203 1.14 0.19 3.98
N PRO A 204 0.53 1.15 3.27
CA PRO A 204 -0.88 1.17 2.87
C PRO A 204 -1.21 0.04 1.86
N VAL A 205 -2.46 -0.42 1.88
CA VAL A 205 -3.01 -1.37 0.91
C VAL A 205 -3.24 -0.62 -0.41
N LEU A 206 -2.52 -1.02 -1.46
CA LEU A 206 -2.59 -0.35 -2.76
C LEU A 206 -3.61 -1.04 -3.68
N ILE A 207 -4.61 -0.27 -4.13
CA ILE A 207 -5.63 -0.72 -5.08
C ILE A 207 -5.54 0.13 -6.36
N PRO A 208 -4.66 -0.23 -7.31
CA PRO A 208 -4.69 0.36 -8.63
C PRO A 208 -5.91 -0.13 -9.42
N ILE A 209 -6.74 0.81 -9.81
CA ILE A 209 -7.83 0.65 -10.76
C ILE A 209 -7.30 1.12 -12.11
N TYR A 210 -7.16 0.18 -13.03
CA TYR A 210 -7.00 0.53 -14.43
C TYR A 210 -8.39 0.50 -15.03
N SER A 211 -8.78 1.62 -15.61
CA SER A 211 -10.01 1.70 -16.37
C SER A 211 -9.87 0.72 -17.53
N ASN A 212 -10.69 -0.34 -17.58
CA ASN A 212 -10.67 -1.29 -18.68
C ASN A 212 -11.20 -0.58 -19.92
N PHE A 213 -10.32 0.15 -20.59
CA PHE A 213 -10.58 0.76 -21.88
C PHE A 213 -10.92 -0.35 -22.87
N ILE A 214 -12.14 -0.32 -23.39
CA ILE A 214 -12.59 -1.29 -24.38
C ILE A 214 -13.11 -0.52 -25.58
N ILE A 215 -12.55 -0.80 -26.76
CA ILE A 215 -13.17 -0.44 -28.02
C ILE A 215 -14.36 -1.39 -28.22
N THR A 216 -15.56 -0.84 -28.22
CA THR A 216 -16.80 -1.61 -28.36
C THR A 216 -17.17 -1.80 -29.83
N SER A 217 -16.83 -0.84 -30.70
CA SER A 217 -17.03 -0.96 -32.14
C SER A 217 -16.16 -0.01 -32.96
N ILE A 218 -15.91 -0.42 -34.21
CA ILE A 218 -15.33 0.39 -35.28
C ILE A 218 -16.30 0.33 -36.45
N GLU A 219 -16.85 1.48 -36.83
CA GLU A 219 -17.99 1.59 -37.73
C GLU A 219 -17.75 2.65 -38.82
N ASP A 220 -18.48 2.55 -39.92
CA ASP A 220 -18.64 3.67 -40.87
C ASP A 220 -19.63 4.73 -40.33
N ILE A 221 -19.82 5.83 -41.07
CA ILE A 221 -20.77 6.89 -40.68
C ILE A 221 -22.24 6.44 -40.65
N SER A 222 -22.57 5.29 -41.24
CA SER A 222 -23.91 4.70 -41.25
C SER A 222 -24.10 3.71 -40.09
N GLY A 223 -23.06 3.48 -39.28
CA GLY A 223 -23.07 2.56 -38.15
C GLY A 223 -22.82 1.10 -38.51
N ASN A 224 -22.33 0.81 -39.72
CA ASN A 224 -22.00 -0.56 -40.10
C ASN A 224 -20.61 -0.92 -39.56
N PRO A 225 -20.43 -2.09 -38.91
CA PRO A 225 -19.11 -2.56 -38.51
C PRO A 225 -18.18 -2.70 -39.71
N ILE A 226 -16.95 -2.21 -39.57
CA ILE A 226 -15.92 -2.27 -40.62
C ILE A 226 -14.60 -2.79 -40.06
N SER A 227 -13.81 -3.42 -40.92
CA SER A 227 -12.48 -3.96 -40.59
C SER A 227 -11.34 -3.19 -41.25
N GLY A 228 -11.63 -2.08 -41.94
CA GLY A 228 -10.66 -1.28 -42.69
C GLY A 228 -11.34 -0.12 -43.43
N GLY A 229 -10.52 0.74 -44.04
CA GLY A 229 -10.97 1.88 -44.84
C GLY A 229 -9.86 2.35 -45.79
N VAL A 230 -10.23 3.12 -46.81
CA VAL A 230 -9.29 3.75 -47.73
C VAL A 230 -9.15 5.25 -47.42
N LYS A 231 -8.08 5.87 -47.93
CA LYS A 231 -7.81 7.31 -47.74
C LYS A 231 -9.07 8.15 -47.96
N GLY A 232 -9.43 8.94 -46.95
CA GLY A 232 -10.56 9.85 -46.97
C GLY A 232 -11.87 9.27 -46.42
N ASP A 233 -11.97 7.95 -46.19
CA ASP A 233 -13.11 7.36 -45.49
C ASP A 233 -13.23 7.92 -44.07
N THR A 234 -14.46 8.18 -43.62
CA THR A 234 -14.72 8.58 -42.23
C THR A 234 -15.03 7.35 -41.39
N ILE A 235 -14.24 7.14 -40.34
CA ILE A 235 -14.34 6.02 -39.40
C ILE A 235 -14.83 6.55 -38.06
N VAL A 236 -15.71 5.78 -37.41
CA VAL A 236 -16.23 6.05 -36.05
C VAL A 236 -15.73 4.97 -35.12
N VAL A 237 -14.92 5.34 -34.12
CA VAL A 237 -14.44 4.46 -33.06
C VAL A 237 -15.24 4.74 -31.81
N LYS A 238 -15.88 3.72 -31.26
CA LYS A 238 -16.64 3.80 -30.01
C LYS A 238 -16.00 2.90 -28.97
N GLY A 239 -16.05 3.36 -27.73
CA GLY A 239 -15.57 2.56 -26.61
C GLY A 239 -16.18 3.00 -25.29
N SER A 240 -15.82 2.26 -24.25
CA SER A 240 -16.28 2.51 -22.89
C SER A 240 -15.20 2.17 -21.88
N GLY A 241 -15.50 2.40 -20.60
CA GLY A 241 -14.58 2.14 -19.51
C GLY A 241 -13.46 3.17 -19.43
N VAL A 242 -13.69 4.40 -19.90
CA VAL A 242 -12.83 5.57 -19.68
C VAL A 242 -13.37 6.37 -18.50
N THR A 243 -12.50 6.97 -17.70
CA THR A 243 -12.91 7.90 -16.63
C THR A 243 -13.76 9.03 -17.23
N PRO A 244 -14.96 9.32 -16.69
CA PRO A 244 -15.79 10.43 -17.13
C PRO A 244 -15.02 11.76 -17.21
N GLY A 245 -15.19 12.50 -18.30
CA GLY A 245 -14.50 13.77 -18.54
C GLY A 245 -13.02 13.64 -18.94
N ALA A 246 -12.47 12.43 -19.02
CA ALA A 246 -11.10 12.25 -19.50
C ALA A 246 -11.00 12.44 -21.01
N VAL A 247 -9.88 13.00 -21.45
CA VAL A 247 -9.56 13.16 -22.87
C VAL A 247 -9.07 11.83 -23.42
N VAL A 248 -9.76 11.33 -24.45
CA VAL A 248 -9.37 10.17 -25.25
C VAL A 248 -8.65 10.68 -26.50
N ASN A 249 -7.41 10.22 -26.68
CA ASN A 249 -6.58 10.54 -27.84
C ASN A 249 -6.52 9.32 -28.76
N LEU A 250 -6.77 9.50 -30.06
CA LEU A 250 -6.69 8.43 -31.06
C LEU A 250 -5.48 8.67 -31.96
N TYR A 251 -4.57 7.70 -32.02
CA TYR A 251 -3.34 7.77 -32.80
C TYR A 251 -3.32 6.78 -33.97
N TRP A 252 -2.59 7.14 -35.03
CA TRP A 252 -2.32 6.27 -36.19
C TRP A 252 -0.95 5.58 -36.04
N ASP A 253 -0.92 4.26 -36.04
CA ASP A 253 0.25 3.36 -35.94
C ASP A 253 1.09 3.45 -34.66
N TYR A 254 1.30 4.63 -34.08
CA TYR A 254 2.14 4.84 -32.90
C TYR A 254 1.61 5.95 -32.00
N VAL A 255 1.73 5.77 -30.68
CA VAL A 255 1.44 6.80 -29.68
C VAL A 255 2.54 7.87 -29.69
N ASN A 256 2.40 8.85 -30.59
CA ASN A 256 3.27 10.00 -30.75
C ASN A 256 2.43 11.23 -31.14
N PRO A 257 2.73 12.44 -30.63
CA PRO A 257 2.00 13.66 -31.02
C PRO A 257 1.91 13.90 -32.54
N ALA A 258 2.90 13.46 -33.32
CA ALA A 258 2.90 13.59 -34.78
C ALA A 258 1.86 12.68 -35.49
N TYR A 259 1.37 11.64 -34.80
CA TYR A 259 0.39 10.69 -35.32
C TYR A 259 -0.97 10.79 -34.62
N LEU A 260 -1.18 11.81 -33.80
CA LEU A 260 -2.49 12.09 -33.20
C LEU A 260 -3.48 12.48 -34.30
N ILE A 261 -4.53 11.69 -34.49
CA ILE A 261 -5.50 11.90 -35.58
C ILE A 261 -6.72 12.67 -35.08
N ASN A 262 -7.19 12.37 -33.87
CA ASN A 262 -8.27 13.11 -33.24
C ASN A 262 -8.31 12.90 -31.72
N THR A 263 -9.10 13.72 -31.04
CA THR A 263 -9.35 13.67 -29.59
C THR A 263 -10.84 13.79 -29.32
N THR A 264 -11.33 13.14 -28.26
CA THR A 264 -12.68 13.35 -27.72
C THR A 264 -12.64 13.36 -26.20
N GLU A 265 -13.74 13.74 -25.56
CA GLU A 265 -13.90 13.65 -24.10
C GLU A 265 -14.88 12.52 -23.78
N ALA A 266 -14.58 11.70 -22.77
CA ALA A 266 -15.48 10.64 -22.34
C ALA A 266 -16.72 11.22 -21.64
N ASN A 267 -17.88 10.68 -21.98
CA ASN A 267 -19.17 11.00 -21.38
C ASN A 267 -19.21 10.66 -19.87
N PRO A 268 -20.24 11.14 -19.13
CA PRO A 268 -20.46 10.81 -17.71
C PRO A 268 -20.55 9.31 -17.39
N ASP A 269 -20.91 8.47 -18.37
CA ASP A 269 -20.98 7.02 -18.25
C ASP A 269 -19.70 6.30 -18.70
N GLY A 270 -18.65 7.07 -19.03
CA GLY A 270 -17.37 6.56 -19.51
C GLY A 270 -17.38 6.10 -20.97
N PHE A 271 -18.48 6.31 -21.70
CA PHE A 271 -18.55 6.09 -23.15
C PHE A 271 -17.82 7.18 -23.90
N PHE A 272 -17.23 6.85 -25.04
CA PHE A 272 -16.66 7.85 -25.94
C PHE A 272 -16.92 7.48 -27.41
N GLU A 273 -16.92 8.51 -28.25
CA GLU A 273 -16.95 8.38 -29.70
C GLU A 273 -15.89 9.30 -30.31
N VAL A 274 -14.99 8.73 -31.10
CA VAL A 274 -13.99 9.48 -31.89
C VAL A 274 -14.28 9.24 -33.37
N ARG A 275 -14.35 10.32 -34.15
CA ARG A 275 -14.50 10.26 -35.61
C ARG A 275 -13.24 10.72 -36.28
N PHE A 276 -12.72 10.03 -37.27
CA PHE A 276 -11.55 10.49 -38.02
C PHE A 276 -11.65 10.13 -39.50
N ASN A 277 -10.92 10.86 -40.34
CA ASN A 277 -10.75 10.50 -41.74
C ASN A 277 -9.46 9.71 -41.92
N VAL A 278 -9.51 8.58 -42.63
CA VAL A 278 -8.33 7.75 -42.90
C VAL A 278 -7.27 8.60 -43.60
N PRO A 279 -6.08 8.77 -43.00
CA PRO A 279 -5.03 9.63 -43.55
C PRO A 279 -4.40 9.03 -44.80
N GLU A 280 -3.55 9.81 -45.48
CA GLU A 280 -2.69 9.27 -46.52
C GLU A 280 -1.56 8.45 -45.90
N ALA A 281 -1.40 7.21 -46.35
CA ALA A 281 -0.39 6.29 -45.86
C ALA A 281 0.07 5.32 -46.97
N TYR A 282 1.15 4.59 -46.72
CA TYR A 282 1.58 3.51 -47.60
C TYR A 282 0.57 2.36 -47.55
N ASN A 283 0.43 1.62 -48.65
CA ASN A 283 -0.48 0.49 -48.68
C ASN A 283 -0.02 -0.62 -47.72
N GLY A 284 -0.87 -1.01 -46.77
CA GLY A 284 -0.57 -2.02 -45.77
C GLY A 284 -1.53 -1.99 -44.58
N ASP A 285 -1.24 -2.82 -43.58
CA ASP A 285 -1.97 -2.83 -42.32
C ASP A 285 -1.54 -1.64 -41.46
N HIS A 286 -2.53 -0.99 -40.85
CA HIS A 286 -2.34 0.13 -39.92
C HIS A 286 -3.08 -0.14 -38.62
N TYR A 287 -2.58 0.44 -37.54
CA TYR A 287 -3.11 0.21 -36.19
C TYR A 287 -3.64 1.51 -35.57
N LEU A 288 -4.70 1.38 -34.78
CA LEU A 288 -5.22 2.45 -33.95
C LEU A 288 -4.74 2.23 -32.51
N TRP A 289 -4.30 3.31 -31.88
CA TRP A 289 -3.89 3.33 -30.47
C TRP A 289 -4.64 4.40 -29.69
#